data_AF-A0A7S4PWP9-F1
#
_entry.id   AF-A0A7S4PWP9-F1
#
_cell.length_a   1.000
_cell.length_b   1.000
_cell.length_c   1.000
_cell.angle_alpha   90.00
_cell.angle_beta   90.00
_cell.angle_gamma   90.00
#
_symmetry.space_group_name_H-M   'P 1'
#
loop_
_entity.id
_entity.type
_entity.pdbx_description
1 polymer ?
#
loop_
_entity_poly.entity_id
_entity_poly.type
_entity_poly.pdbx_seq_one_letter_code
_entity_poly.pdbx_strand_id
1 'polypeptide(L)'
;VGPSAARPSIQNSCPHPRRSHPPCGCWAVAMVVGVAAAGAAAAAGAHTLFSYNRENFLYDRKQRQEAEFKILEWRCKQAELWRDDVRDIIGLTEKKMDSYLIVNTLQLGMVVGLFAEGRLEPGTPPWLLHFYMLTLGAAFMYLLMSVWLG
;
A
#
# COMPACT_ATOMS: atom_id res chain seq x y z
N VAL A 1 -38.23 2.19 -11.68
CA VAL A 1 -38.91 1.08 -12.39
C VAL A 1 -38.76 -0.16 -11.52
N GLY A 2 -39.86 -0.63 -10.90
CA GLY A 2 -39.87 -1.79 -10.01
C GLY A 2 -39.66 -3.12 -10.76
N PRO A 3 -39.75 -4.26 -10.05
CA PRO A 3 -41.06 -4.65 -9.54
C PRO A 3 -41.09 -5.12 -8.08
N SER A 4 -42.20 -4.71 -7.47
CA SER A 4 -42.81 -5.23 -6.25
C SER A 4 -43.24 -6.69 -6.47
N ALA A 5 -42.85 -7.59 -5.58
CA ALA A 5 -43.39 -8.96 -5.51
C ALA A 5 -44.24 -9.08 -4.24
N ALA A 6 -45.54 -9.24 -4.47
CA ALA A 6 -46.61 -9.31 -3.49
C ALA A 6 -46.48 -10.55 -2.57
N ARG A 7 -46.73 -10.36 -1.26
CA ARG A 7 -47.04 -11.45 -0.33
C ARG A 7 -48.53 -11.78 -0.41
N PRO A 8 -48.94 -13.02 -0.72
CA PRO A 8 -50.32 -13.43 -0.53
C PRO A 8 -50.60 -13.70 0.95
N SER A 9 -51.58 -12.98 1.50
CA SER A 9 -52.27 -13.26 2.74
C SER A 9 -53.20 -14.47 2.57
N ILE A 10 -52.99 -15.53 3.36
CA ILE A 10 -53.98 -16.59 3.55
C ILE A 10 -54.39 -16.58 5.03
N GLN A 11 -55.57 -16.02 5.27
CA GLN A 11 -56.34 -16.19 6.50
C GLN A 11 -57.12 -17.51 6.45
N ASN A 12 -57.16 -18.18 7.60
CA ASN A 12 -58.28 -18.90 8.21
C ASN A 12 -59.04 -19.97 7.41
N SER A 13 -58.88 -21.23 7.82
CA SER A 13 -60.01 -22.14 8.07
C SER A 13 -59.60 -23.37 8.90
N CYS A 14 -60.37 -23.64 9.97
CA CYS A 14 -60.19 -24.67 11.01
C CYS A 14 -60.32 -26.12 10.49
N PRO A 15 -59.94 -27.16 11.28
CA PRO A 15 -60.85 -27.66 12.33
C PRO A 15 -60.14 -28.10 13.63
N HIS A 16 -60.82 -27.90 14.76
CA HIS A 16 -60.45 -28.53 16.02
C HIS A 16 -60.58 -30.06 15.92
N PRO A 17 -59.55 -30.86 16.24
CA PRO A 17 -59.71 -32.29 16.44
C PRO A 17 -60.42 -32.54 17.77
N ARG A 18 -61.52 -33.29 17.70
CA ARG A 18 -62.24 -33.88 18.83
C ARG A 18 -61.26 -34.64 19.74
N ARG A 19 -61.27 -34.32 21.03
CA ARG A 19 -60.58 -35.10 22.07
C ARG A 19 -61.27 -36.46 22.21
N SER A 20 -60.71 -37.50 21.60
CA SER A 20 -60.91 -38.88 22.06
C SER A 20 -59.78 -39.22 23.02
N HIS A 21 -60.10 -39.37 24.30
CA HIS A 21 -59.13 -39.78 25.32
C HIS A 21 -58.70 -41.25 25.10
N PRO A 22 -57.40 -41.57 24.98
CA PRO A 22 -56.92 -42.95 25.04
C PRO A 22 -56.86 -43.46 26.50
N PRO A 23 -56.96 -44.78 26.71
CA PRO A 23 -56.99 -45.40 28.04
C PRO A 23 -55.69 -45.17 28.83
N CYS A 24 -55.87 -45.02 30.14
CA CYS A 24 -54.97 -44.42 31.13
C CYS A 24 -53.69 -45.22 31.49
N GLY A 25 -53.12 -46.02 30.58
CA GLY A 25 -51.96 -46.88 30.89
C GLY A 25 -50.76 -46.79 29.93
N CYS A 26 -50.92 -46.25 28.72
CA CYS A 26 -49.86 -46.30 27.68
C CYS A 26 -48.96 -45.03 27.64
N TRP A 27 -49.36 -43.95 28.32
CA TRP A 27 -48.67 -42.67 28.26
C TRP A 27 -47.34 -42.64 29.04
N ALA A 28 -47.21 -43.43 30.11
CA ALA A 28 -46.02 -43.39 30.97
C ALA A 28 -44.76 -43.97 30.29
N VAL A 29 -44.90 -45.08 29.54
CA VAL A 29 -43.75 -45.71 28.83
C VAL A 29 -43.40 -44.93 27.56
N ALA A 30 -44.39 -44.39 26.84
CA ALA A 30 -44.18 -43.57 25.66
C ALA A 30 -43.53 -42.20 25.99
N MET A 31 -43.86 -41.56 27.12
CA MET A 31 -43.20 -40.32 27.54
C MET A 31 -41.74 -40.56 27.94
N VAL A 32 -41.42 -41.62 28.68
CA VAL A 32 -40.04 -41.87 29.14
C VAL A 32 -39.11 -42.23 27.98
N VAL A 33 -39.58 -43.07 27.03
CA VAL A 33 -38.82 -43.39 25.80
C VAL A 33 -38.76 -42.18 24.85
N GLY A 34 -39.85 -41.41 24.73
CA GLY A 34 -39.90 -40.20 23.92
C GLY A 34 -39.02 -39.07 24.44
N VAL A 35 -38.90 -38.88 25.76
CA VAL A 35 -38.01 -37.90 26.39
C VAL A 35 -36.55 -38.34 26.32
N ALA A 36 -36.25 -39.63 26.45
CA ALA A 36 -34.89 -40.15 26.26
C ALA A 36 -34.42 -40.04 24.79
N ALA A 37 -35.28 -40.37 23.83
CA ALA A 37 -35.01 -40.20 22.40
C ALA A 37 -34.92 -38.72 21.99
N ALA A 38 -35.78 -37.86 22.55
CA ALA A 38 -35.71 -36.41 22.35
C ALA A 38 -34.47 -35.80 23.02
N GLY A 39 -34.05 -36.30 24.18
CA GLY A 39 -32.82 -35.90 24.86
C GLY A 39 -31.56 -36.32 24.10
N ALA A 40 -31.55 -37.51 23.52
CA ALA A 40 -30.47 -37.99 22.65
C ALA A 40 -30.41 -37.22 21.31
N ALA A 41 -31.56 -36.94 20.70
CA ALA A 41 -31.66 -36.11 19.49
C ALA A 41 -31.28 -34.65 19.76
N ALA A 42 -31.64 -34.10 20.92
CA ALA A 42 -31.24 -32.76 21.36
C ALA A 42 -29.75 -32.69 21.69
N ALA A 43 -29.16 -33.73 22.29
CA ALA A 43 -27.72 -33.81 22.53
C ALA A 43 -26.92 -33.94 21.22
N ALA A 44 -27.40 -34.73 20.25
CA ALA A 44 -26.80 -34.84 18.92
C ALA A 44 -26.94 -33.53 18.11
N GLY A 45 -28.08 -32.86 18.21
CA GLY A 45 -28.31 -31.53 17.61
C GLY A 45 -27.47 -30.43 18.26
N ALA A 46 -27.28 -30.48 19.58
CA ALA A 46 -26.43 -29.53 20.30
C ALA A 46 -24.95 -29.72 19.94
N HIS A 47 -24.49 -30.97 19.77
CA HIS A 47 -23.10 -31.26 19.42
C HIS A 47 -22.76 -30.81 17.99
N THR A 48 -23.70 -30.96 17.05
CA THR A 48 -23.53 -30.51 15.64
C THR A 48 -23.58 -28.98 15.51
N LEU A 49 -24.47 -28.30 16.24
CA LEU A 49 -24.49 -26.84 16.33
C LEU A 49 -23.21 -26.28 16.98
N PHE A 50 -22.72 -26.94 18.03
CA PHE A 50 -21.50 -26.54 18.73
C PHE A 50 -20.26 -26.73 17.86
N SER A 51 -20.14 -27.86 17.14
CA SER A 51 -19.03 -28.06 16.20
C SER A 51 -19.05 -27.05 15.05
N TYR A 52 -20.24 -26.73 14.52
CA TYR A 52 -20.40 -25.74 13.46
C TYR A 52 -19.95 -24.33 13.91
N ASN A 53 -20.40 -23.86 15.07
CA ASN A 53 -19.98 -22.56 15.60
C ASN A 53 -18.48 -22.52 15.92
N ARG A 54 -17.91 -23.62 16.41
CA ARG A 54 -16.47 -23.74 16.66
C ARG A 54 -15.65 -23.66 15.38
N GLU A 55 -16.09 -24.33 14.32
CA GLU A 55 -15.41 -24.30 13.02
C GLU A 55 -15.47 -22.90 12.38
N ASN A 56 -16.63 -22.24 12.40
CA ASN A 56 -16.76 -20.85 11.95
C ASN A 56 -15.87 -19.89 12.76
N PHE A 57 -15.84 -20.04 14.10
CA PHE A 57 -14.97 -19.22 14.94
C PHE A 57 -13.49 -19.40 14.60
N LEU A 58 -13.05 -20.66 14.38
CA LEU A 58 -11.67 -20.96 13.99
C LEU A 58 -11.34 -20.41 12.60
N TYR A 59 -12.29 -20.47 11.66
CA TYR A 59 -12.13 -19.92 10.31
C TYR A 59 -11.95 -18.39 10.36
N ASP A 60 -12.83 -17.68 11.06
CA ASP A 60 -12.76 -16.22 11.21
C ASP A 60 -11.45 -15.79 11.90
N ARG A 61 -10.99 -16.55 12.91
CA ARG A 61 -9.72 -16.28 13.59
C ARG A 61 -8.53 -16.42 12.64
N LYS A 62 -8.51 -17.45 11.80
CA LYS A 62 -7.45 -17.64 10.79
C LYS A 62 -7.46 -16.50 9.77
N GLN A 63 -8.62 -16.11 9.26
CA GLN A 63 -8.72 -15.01 8.29
C GLN A 63 -8.24 -13.67 8.86
N ARG A 64 -8.56 -13.35 10.12
CA ARG A 64 -8.05 -12.14 10.78
C ARG A 64 -6.53 -12.18 10.91
N GLN A 65 -5.98 -13.32 11.33
CA GLN A 65 -4.54 -13.49 11.46
C GLN A 65 -3.82 -13.35 10.10
N GLU A 66 -4.37 -13.92 9.04
CA GLU A 66 -3.84 -13.76 7.68
C GLU A 66 -3.92 -12.30 7.21
N ALA A 67 -5.00 -11.59 7.52
CA ALA A 67 -5.14 -10.17 7.18
C ALA A 67 -4.10 -9.32 7.91
N GLU A 68 -3.85 -9.58 9.20
CA GLU A 68 -2.82 -8.89 9.99
C GLU A 68 -1.42 -9.14 9.42
N PHE A 69 -1.08 -10.37 9.05
CA PHE A 69 0.22 -10.67 8.43
C PHE A 69 0.38 -10.01 7.07
N LYS A 70 -0.67 -9.98 6.24
CA LYS A 70 -0.65 -9.26 4.96
C LYS A 70 -0.40 -7.76 5.18
N ILE A 71 -1.05 -7.14 6.17
CA ILE A 71 -0.83 -5.72 6.48
C ILE A 71 0.63 -5.46 6.88
N LEU A 72 1.22 -6.34 7.70
CA LEU A 72 2.64 -6.23 8.07
C LEU A 72 3.56 -6.39 6.86
N GLU A 73 3.27 -7.33 5.98
CA GLU A 73 4.02 -7.52 4.72
C GLU A 73 3.98 -6.26 3.84
N TRP A 74 2.81 -5.65 3.69
CA TRP A 74 2.66 -4.39 2.94
C TRP A 74 3.47 -3.24 3.56
N ARG A 75 3.53 -3.15 4.89
CA ARG A 75 4.35 -2.14 5.57
C ARG A 75 5.84 -2.37 5.36
N CYS A 76 6.30 -3.61 5.38
CA CYS A 76 7.70 -3.93 5.07
C CYS A 76 8.05 -3.56 3.62
N LYS A 77 7.19 -3.91 2.66
CA LYS A 77 7.35 -3.54 1.25
C LYS A 77 7.36 -2.02 1.04
N GLN A 78 6.49 -1.29 1.74
CA GLN A 78 6.46 0.17 1.68
C GLN A 78 7.78 0.78 2.20
N ALA A 79 8.34 0.23 3.28
CA ALA A 79 9.62 0.69 3.81
C ALA A 79 10.79 0.38 2.86
N GLU A 80 10.75 -0.76 2.16
CA GLU A 80 11.75 -1.12 1.14
C GLU A 80 11.69 -0.15 -0.05
N LEU A 81 10.50 0.05 -0.62
CA LEU A 81 10.29 1.00 -1.72
C LEU A 81 10.74 2.42 -1.38
N TRP A 82 10.49 2.87 -0.15
CA TRP A 82 10.95 4.19 0.29
C TRP A 82 12.47 4.30 0.33
N ARG A 83 13.18 3.24 0.75
CA ARG A 83 14.65 3.24 0.76
C ARG A 83 15.23 3.24 -0.65
N ASP A 84 14.58 2.56 -1.58
CA ASP A 84 15.00 2.53 -2.98
C ASP A 84 14.77 3.89 -3.66
N ASP A 85 13.63 4.53 -3.44
CA ASP A 85 13.35 5.87 -3.95
C ASP A 85 14.38 6.91 -3.47
N VAL A 86 14.76 6.85 -2.19
CA VAL A 86 15.83 7.72 -1.65
C VAL A 86 17.18 7.46 -2.35
N ARG A 87 17.53 6.19 -2.61
CA ARG A 87 18.77 5.85 -3.33
C ARG A 87 18.73 6.36 -4.77
N ASP A 88 17.61 6.22 -5.45
CA ASP A 88 17.45 6.64 -6.84
C ASP A 88 17.51 8.16 -6.99
N ILE A 89 16.86 8.91 -6.08
CA ILE A 89 16.93 10.38 -6.07
C ILE A 89 18.38 10.85 -5.86
N ILE A 90 19.11 10.26 -4.91
CA ILE A 90 20.52 10.59 -4.66
C ILE A 90 21.37 10.23 -5.88
N GLY A 91 21.22 9.02 -6.43
CA GLY A 91 21.98 8.56 -7.60
C GLY A 91 21.73 9.39 -8.85
N LEU A 92 20.53 9.95 -9.01
CA LEU A 92 20.22 10.89 -10.09
C LEU A 92 20.96 12.22 -9.91
N THR A 93 21.02 12.74 -8.67
CA THR A 93 21.74 14.00 -8.39
C THR A 93 23.25 13.87 -8.57
N GLU A 94 23.83 12.73 -8.18
CA GLU A 94 25.25 12.44 -8.37
C GLU A 94 25.64 12.45 -9.86
N LYS A 95 24.90 11.71 -10.70
CA LYS A 95 25.15 11.66 -12.15
C LYS A 95 25.00 13.02 -12.83
N LYS A 96 24.03 13.82 -12.36
CA LYS A 96 23.81 15.16 -12.89
C LYS A 96 24.94 16.11 -12.49
N MET A 97 25.44 16.00 -11.27
CA MET A 97 26.55 16.83 -10.80
C MET A 97 27.86 16.52 -11.55
N ASP A 98 28.16 15.24 -11.76
CA ASP A 98 29.34 14.80 -12.55
C ASP A 98 29.31 15.37 -13.98
N SER A 99 28.13 15.38 -14.62
CA SER A 99 27.96 15.97 -15.95
C SER A 99 28.27 17.48 -15.97
N TYR A 100 27.92 18.22 -14.92
CA TYR A 100 28.25 19.65 -14.82
C TYR A 100 29.74 19.88 -14.60
N LEU A 101 30.39 19.04 -13.78
CA LEU A 101 31.83 19.13 -13.52
C LEU A 101 32.64 18.96 -14.82
N ILE A 102 32.28 17.98 -15.66
CA ILE A 102 32.94 17.76 -16.95
C ILE A 102 32.82 18.99 -17.86
N VAL A 103 31.63 19.60 -17.96
CA VAL A 103 31.43 20.79 -18.80
C VAL A 103 32.21 21.99 -18.24
N ASN A 104 32.21 22.18 -16.92
CA ASN A 104 32.91 23.27 -16.26
C ASN A 104 34.43 23.17 -16.43
N THR A 105 35.02 21.97 -16.36
CA THR A 105 36.46 21.77 -16.56
C THR A 105 36.89 22.01 -18.02
N LEU A 106 36.05 21.64 -19.00
CA LEU A 106 36.26 21.97 -20.41
C LEU A 106 36.24 23.49 -20.65
N GLN A 107 35.24 24.18 -20.10
CA GLN A 107 35.14 25.64 -20.20
C GLN A 107 36.31 26.35 -19.52
N LEU A 108 36.75 25.85 -18.35
CA LEU A 108 37.92 26.37 -17.64
C LEU A 108 39.19 26.25 -18.51
N GLY A 109 39.37 25.11 -19.19
CA GLY A 109 40.48 24.92 -20.13
C GLY A 109 40.48 25.94 -21.28
N MET A 110 39.30 26.26 -21.84
CA MET A 110 39.18 27.27 -22.89
C MET A 110 39.51 28.69 -22.37
N VAL A 111 39.06 29.04 -21.17
CA VAL A 111 39.36 30.35 -20.55
C VAL A 111 40.86 30.48 -20.26
N VAL A 112 41.53 29.43 -19.79
CA VAL A 112 42.99 29.42 -19.57
C VAL A 112 43.74 29.56 -20.91
N GLY A 113 43.30 28.88 -21.97
CA GLY A 113 43.87 29.04 -23.31
C GLY A 113 43.74 30.47 -23.84
N LEU A 114 42.57 31.09 -23.70
CA LEU A 114 42.34 32.49 -24.05
C LEU A 114 43.15 33.46 -23.19
N PHE A 115 43.46 33.10 -21.94
CA PHE A 115 44.30 33.91 -21.05
C PHE A 115 45.78 33.87 -21.45
N ALA A 116 46.29 32.70 -21.88
CA ALA A 116 47.69 32.51 -22.25
C ALA A 116 48.01 32.98 -23.67
N GLU A 117 47.12 32.72 -24.64
CA GLU A 117 47.37 32.94 -26.07
C GLU A 117 46.51 34.05 -26.70
N GLY A 118 45.58 34.65 -25.94
CA GLY A 118 44.66 35.68 -26.41
C GLY A 118 45.35 36.99 -26.77
N ARG A 119 45.94 37.06 -27.97
CA ARG A 119 46.54 38.27 -28.52
C ARG A 119 45.48 39.11 -29.23
N LEU A 120 45.23 40.31 -28.71
CA LEU A 120 44.45 41.32 -29.44
C LEU A 120 45.32 41.98 -30.53
N GLU A 121 44.66 42.52 -31.55
CA GLU A 121 45.31 43.18 -32.68
C GLU A 121 46.14 44.40 -32.18
N PRO A 122 47.39 44.53 -32.64
CA PRO A 122 48.23 45.68 -32.27
C PRO A 122 47.56 46.98 -32.71
N GLY A 123 47.26 47.85 -31.75
CA GLY A 123 46.50 49.10 -31.96
C GLY A 123 45.23 49.22 -31.13
N THR A 124 44.86 48.16 -30.39
CA THR A 124 43.71 48.18 -29.49
C THR A 124 43.88 49.22 -28.36
N PRO A 125 42.88 50.08 -28.08
CA PRO A 125 43.00 51.09 -27.04
C PRO A 125 43.16 50.46 -25.64
N PRO A 126 43.98 51.02 -24.74
CA PRO A 126 44.35 50.39 -23.46
C PRO A 126 43.16 50.05 -22.56
N TRP A 127 42.12 50.88 -22.53
CA TRP A 127 40.96 50.64 -21.66
C TRP A 127 40.21 49.34 -22.04
N LEU A 128 40.18 48.99 -23.32
CA LEU A 128 39.52 47.77 -23.79
C LEU A 128 40.27 46.52 -23.33
N LEU A 129 41.60 46.59 -23.30
CA LEU A 129 42.46 45.50 -22.82
C LEU A 129 42.21 45.22 -21.33
N HIS A 130 41.99 46.26 -20.53
CA HIS A 130 41.67 46.11 -19.10
C HIS A 130 40.32 45.41 -18.90
N PHE A 131 39.28 45.80 -19.67
CA PHE A 131 37.98 45.12 -19.61
C PHE A 131 38.08 43.66 -20.06
N TYR A 132 38.85 43.37 -21.11
CA TYR A 132 39.08 42.01 -21.59
C TYR A 132 39.71 41.14 -20.49
N MET A 133 40.79 41.60 -19.86
CA MET A 133 41.45 40.86 -18.77
C MET A 133 40.57 40.71 -17.53
N LEU A 134 39.75 41.71 -17.21
CA LEU A 134 38.81 41.66 -16.06
C LEU A 134 37.71 40.62 -16.30
N THR A 135 37.10 40.60 -17.50
CA THR A 135 36.06 39.61 -17.84
C THR A 135 36.60 38.18 -17.88
N LEU A 136 37.81 37.97 -18.40
CA LEU A 136 38.49 36.67 -18.34
C LEU A 136 38.80 36.25 -16.91
N GLY A 137 39.32 37.16 -16.09
CA GLY A 137 39.59 36.88 -14.66
C GLY A 137 38.31 36.56 -13.88
N ALA A 138 37.22 37.28 -14.14
CA ALA A 138 35.93 37.01 -13.52
C ALA A 138 35.34 35.65 -13.96
N ALA A 139 35.43 35.31 -15.25
CA ALA A 139 35.00 34.02 -15.78
C ALA A 139 35.83 32.87 -15.18
N PHE A 140 37.14 33.04 -15.05
CA PHE A 140 38.03 32.07 -14.41
C PHE A 140 37.66 31.82 -12.94
N MET A 141 37.50 32.89 -12.14
CA MET A 141 37.12 32.77 -10.74
C MET A 141 35.73 32.14 -10.54
N TYR A 142 34.78 32.46 -11.41
CA TYR A 142 33.44 31.86 -11.39
C TYR A 142 33.47 30.36 -11.68
N LEU A 143 34.18 29.95 -12.75
CA LEU A 143 34.31 28.53 -13.11
C LEU A 143 35.11 27.75 -12.05
N LEU A 144 36.14 28.36 -11.46
CA LEU A 144 36.89 27.78 -10.35
C LEU A 144 35.97 27.51 -9.14
N MET A 145 35.14 28.49 -8.75
CA MET A 145 34.15 28.32 -7.68
C MET A 145 33.10 27.26 -8.02
N SER A 146 32.69 27.17 -9.29
CA SER A 146 31.74 26.15 -9.73
C SER A 146 32.31 24.73 -9.71
N VAL A 147 33.63 24.55 -9.86
CA VAL A 147 34.30 23.24 -9.69
C VAL A 147 34.50 22.93 -8.20
N TRP A 148 34.74 23.94 -7.37
CA TRP A 148 34.93 23.75 -5.93
C TRP A 148 33.63 23.35 -5.19
N LEU A 149 32.50 23.94 -5.59
CA LEU A 149 31.18 23.71 -4.98
C LEU A 149 30.34 22.66 -5.72
N GLY A 150 30.85 22.14 -6.84
CA GLY A 150 30.22 21.10 -7.64
C GLY A 150 30.68 19.70 -7.28
#